data_AF-L7CF86-F1
#
_entry.id   AF-L7CF86-F1
#
_cell.length_a   1.000
_cell.length_b   1.000
_cell.length_c   1.000
_cell.angle_alpha   90.00
_cell.angle_beta   90.00
_cell.angle_gamma   90.00
#
_symmetry.space_group_name_H-M   'P 1'
#
loop_
_entity.id
_entity.type
_entity.pdbx_description
1 polymer ?
#
loop_
_entity_poly.entity_id
_entity_poly.type
_entity_poly.pdbx_seq_one_letter_code
_entity_poly.pdbx_strand_id
1 'polypeptide(L)'
;MTEDQLEQLSLDWFRETGWDYANGVDISPDGDDPEREDYRVVVLKDRLAEAVARLNPDLPQLFSGELPVPAAPTATEEPLA
;
A
#
# COMPACT_ATOMS: atom_id res chain seq x y z
N MET A 1 -27.15 -4.41 13.22
CA MET A 1 -25.75 -4.11 12.85
C MET A 1 -25.72 -3.83 11.37
N THR A 2 -25.31 -2.63 10.97
CA THR A 2 -25.15 -2.20 9.56
C THR A 2 -23.69 -2.36 9.10
N GLU A 3 -23.44 -2.20 7.79
CA GLU A 3 -22.08 -2.23 7.23
C GLU A 3 -21.20 -1.13 7.84
N ASP A 4 -21.71 0.09 7.93
CA ASP A 4 -21.05 1.22 8.58
C ASP A 4 -20.70 0.94 10.06
N GLN A 5 -21.63 0.34 10.82
CA GLN A 5 -21.36 -0.05 12.21
C GLN A 5 -20.28 -1.13 12.34
N LEU A 6 -20.25 -2.08 11.39
CA LEU A 6 -19.23 -3.12 11.35
C LEU A 6 -17.86 -2.55 10.97
N GLU A 7 -17.81 -1.61 10.03
CA GLU A 7 -16.60 -0.90 9.64
C GLU A 7 -16.01 -0.13 10.83
N GLN A 8 -16.80 0.71 11.50
CA GLN A 8 -16.33 1.48 12.66
C GLN A 8 -15.81 0.58 13.78
N LEU A 9 -16.54 -0.50 14.11
CA LEU A 9 -16.09 -1.48 15.11
C LEU A 9 -14.75 -2.12 14.73
N SER A 10 -14.57 -2.46 13.46
CA SER A 10 -13.34 -3.07 12.96
C SER A 10 -12.17 -2.09 13.04
N LEU A 11 -12.39 -0.82 12.66
CA LEU A 11 -11.38 0.23 12.76
C LEU A 11 -10.95 0.46 14.21
N ASP A 12 -11.88 0.44 15.15
CA ASP A 12 -11.58 0.61 16.57
C ASP A 12 -10.69 -0.53 17.09
N TRP A 13 -10.96 -1.79 16.72
CA TRP A 13 -10.08 -2.91 17.09
C TRP A 13 -8.66 -2.77 16.51
N PHE A 14 -8.53 -2.29 15.28
CA PHE A 14 -7.20 -2.04 14.69
C PHE A 14 -6.46 -0.90 15.40
N ARG A 15 -7.16 0.18 15.74
CA ARG A 15 -6.57 1.28 16.51
C ARG A 15 -6.10 0.84 17.89
N GLU A 16 -6.90 0.02 18.59
CA GLU A 16 -6.54 -0.55 19.90
C GLU A 16 -5.29 -1.43 19.86
N THR A 17 -5.00 -2.03 18.70
CA THR A 17 -3.79 -2.83 18.47
C THR A 17 -2.60 -2.03 17.94
N GLY A 18 -2.74 -0.70 17.84
CA GLY A 18 -1.68 0.23 17.44
C GLY A 18 -1.58 0.46 15.94
N TRP A 19 -2.62 0.14 15.16
CA TRP A 19 -2.67 0.48 13.73
C TRP A 19 -3.20 1.90 13.52
N ASP A 20 -2.50 2.64 12.68
CA ASP A 20 -2.99 3.92 12.17
C ASP A 20 -3.98 3.71 11.03
N TYR A 21 -5.05 4.49 11.04
CA TYR A 21 -6.06 4.52 9.99
C TYR A 21 -5.96 5.81 9.19
N ALA A 22 -6.01 5.69 7.86
CA ALA A 22 -6.13 6.81 6.95
C ALA A 22 -7.39 6.64 6.10
N ASN A 23 -8.20 7.70 5.98
CA ASN A 23 -9.42 7.66 5.19
C ASN A 23 -9.07 7.70 3.69
N GLY A 24 -9.72 6.83 2.90
CA GLY A 24 -9.48 6.74 1.46
C GLY A 24 -9.81 8.01 0.66
N VAL A 25 -10.72 8.86 1.16
CA VAL A 25 -11.08 10.14 0.56
C VAL A 25 -10.01 11.19 0.86
N ASP A 26 -9.57 11.26 2.12
CA ASP A 26 -8.54 12.22 2.56
C ASP A 26 -7.23 12.00 1.79
N ILE A 27 -6.83 10.72 1.57
CA ILE A 27 -5.62 10.37 0.82
C ILE A 27 -5.81 10.26 -0.70
N SER A 28 -7.00 10.58 -1.21
CA SER A 28 -7.26 10.56 -2.64
C SER A 28 -6.55 11.72 -3.36
N PRO A 29 -6.41 11.68 -4.69
CA PRO A 29 -5.74 12.76 -5.43
C PRO A 29 -6.38 14.14 -5.21
N ASP A 30 -7.68 14.17 -4.97
CA ASP A 30 -8.49 15.38 -4.74
C ASP A 30 -8.81 15.59 -3.24
N GLY A 31 -8.18 14.82 -2.35
CA GLY A 31 -8.40 14.84 -0.91
C GLY A 31 -7.63 15.93 -0.17
N ASP A 32 -7.84 16.01 1.14
CA ASP A 32 -7.20 17.00 2.02
C ASP A 32 -5.70 16.70 2.28
N ASP A 33 -5.27 15.43 2.18
CA ASP A 33 -3.88 14.99 2.35
C ASP A 33 -3.50 14.00 1.23
N PRO A 34 -3.32 14.48 -0.01
CA PRO A 34 -3.26 13.62 -1.19
C PRO A 34 -1.96 12.81 -1.24
N GLU A 35 -2.04 11.54 -0.84
CA GLU A 35 -0.94 10.57 -0.99
C GLU A 35 -1.01 9.78 -2.30
N ARG A 36 -2.16 9.79 -2.97
CA ARG A 36 -2.37 9.13 -4.26
C ARG A 36 -2.27 10.15 -5.39
N GLU A 37 -1.48 9.82 -6.41
CA GLU A 37 -1.40 10.62 -7.64
C GLU A 37 -2.60 10.36 -8.58
N ASP A 38 -3.19 9.15 -8.52
CA ASP A 38 -4.35 8.73 -9.32
C ASP A 38 -5.15 7.68 -8.51
N TYR A 39 -6.46 7.60 -8.70
CA TYR A 39 -7.33 6.57 -8.13
C TYR A 39 -6.95 5.13 -8.53
N ARG A 40 -6.17 4.95 -9.60
CA ARG A 40 -5.63 3.65 -10.05
C ARG A 40 -4.38 3.22 -9.27
N VAL A 41 -3.79 4.11 -8.48
CA VAL A 41 -2.60 3.81 -7.68
C VAL A 41 -2.96 2.77 -6.62
N VAL A 42 -2.31 1.61 -6.69
CA VAL A 42 -2.49 0.49 -5.75
C VAL A 42 -1.43 0.46 -4.63
N VAL A 43 -0.34 1.22 -4.79
CA VAL A 43 0.77 1.27 -3.84
C VAL A 43 1.10 2.72 -3.51
N LEU A 44 1.09 3.07 -2.23
CA LEU A 44 1.56 4.36 -1.73
C LEU A 44 3.09 4.32 -1.62
N LYS A 45 3.77 4.83 -2.65
CA LYS A 45 5.22 4.69 -2.81
C LYS A 45 6.01 5.32 -1.66
N ASP A 46 5.60 6.49 -1.20
CA ASP A 46 6.30 7.23 -0.14
C ASP A 46 6.18 6.52 1.21
N ARG A 47 4.96 6.10 1.60
CA ARG A 47 4.76 5.29 2.81
C ARG A 47 5.53 3.97 2.76
N LEU A 48 5.59 3.33 1.59
CA LEU A 48 6.36 2.10 1.43
C LEU A 48 7.86 2.36 1.60
N ALA A 49 8.40 3.41 0.97
CA ALA A 49 9.80 3.77 1.07
C ALA A 49 10.19 4.11 2.52
N GLU A 50 9.35 4.87 3.23
CA GLU A 50 9.55 5.18 4.65
C GLU A 50 9.52 3.91 5.51
N ALA A 51 8.54 3.03 5.31
CA ALA A 51 8.44 1.77 6.03
C ALA A 51 9.66 0.87 5.80
N VAL A 52 10.14 0.77 4.56
CA VAL A 52 11.34 0.00 4.21
C VAL A 52 12.57 0.58 4.93
N ALA A 53 12.75 1.90 4.90
CA ALA A 53 13.86 2.56 5.59
C ALA A 53 13.80 2.37 7.12
N ARG A 54 12.61 2.51 7.71
CA ARG A 54 12.38 2.34 9.16
C ARG A 54 12.62 0.91 9.62
N LEU A 55 12.19 -0.09 8.86
CA LEU A 55 12.32 -1.51 9.22
C LEU A 55 13.74 -2.04 8.97
N ASN A 56 14.50 -1.43 8.07
CA ASN A 56 15.83 -1.90 7.69
C ASN A 56 16.88 -0.79 7.85
N PRO A 57 17.16 -0.33 9.08
CA PRO A 57 18.09 0.77 9.33
C PRO A 57 19.53 0.45 8.91
N ASP A 58 19.90 -0.83 8.91
CA ASP A 58 21.25 -1.31 8.56
C ASP A 58 21.38 -1.68 7.08
N LEU A 59 20.32 -1.55 6.27
CA LEU A 59 20.46 -1.69 4.83
C LEU A 59 21.38 -0.55 4.37
N PRO A 60 22.57 -0.87 3.79
CA PRO A 60 23.33 0.15 3.10
C PRO A 60 22.41 0.73 2.03
N GLN A 61 22.59 2.00 1.66
CA GLN A 61 21.85 2.67 0.58
C GLN A 61 22.16 2.07 -0.81
N LEU A 62 22.13 0.74 -0.93
CA LEU A 62 22.57 -0.07 -2.05
C LEU A 62 21.57 -0.07 -3.20
N PHE A 63 20.42 0.60 -3.05
CA PHE A 63 19.45 0.80 -4.11
C PHE A 63 19.42 2.27 -4.56
N SER A 64 20.50 2.70 -5.22
CA SER A 64 20.52 3.90 -6.06
C SER A 64 20.18 3.59 -7.54
N GLY A 65 19.78 2.35 -7.85
CA GLY A 65 19.36 1.93 -9.18
C GLY A 65 18.23 0.90 -9.10
N GLU A 66 17.17 1.14 -9.86
CA GLU A 66 16.00 0.30 -10.17
C GLU A 66 15.94 -1.08 -9.49
N LEU A 67 14.94 -1.28 -8.61
CA LEU A 67 14.56 -2.61 -8.14
C LEU A 67 14.33 -3.52 -9.36
N PRO A 68 14.93 -4.73 -9.43
CA PRO A 68 14.64 -5.63 -10.53
C PRO A 68 13.14 -5.89 -10.54
N VAL A 69 12.45 -5.35 -11.56
CA VAL A 69 11.04 -5.63 -11.81
C VAL A 69 10.93 -7.14 -11.88
N PRO A 70 10.17 -7.80 -10.98
CA PRO A 70 9.99 -9.24 -11.07
C PRO A 70 9.39 -9.50 -12.44
N ALA A 71 10.11 -10.25 -13.28
CA ALA A 71 9.67 -10.59 -14.62
C ALA A 71 8.25 -11.14 -14.50
N ALA A 72 7.30 -10.48 -15.17
CA ALA A 72 5.92 -10.93 -15.22
C ALA A 72 5.93 -12.42 -15.57
N PRO A 73 5.11 -13.27 -14.89
CA PRO A 73 5.07 -14.68 -15.22
C PRO A 73 4.72 -14.78 -16.70
N THR A 74 5.65 -15.29 -17.50
CA THR A 74 5.38 -15.64 -18.88
C THR A 74 4.25 -16.65 -18.84
N ALA A 75 3.06 -16.23 -19.26
CA ALA A 75 1.96 -17.14 -19.49
C ALA A 75 2.45 -18.15 -20.52
N THR A 76 2.84 -19.33 -20.07
CA THR A 76 2.92 -20.50 -20.93
C THR A 76 1.48 -20.73 -21.39
N GLU A 77 1.15 -20.24 -22.59
CA GLU A 77 -0.01 -20.72 -23.31
C GLU A 77 0.17 -22.23 -23.51
N GLU A 78 -0.48 -23.04 -22.68
CA GLU A 78 -0.68 -24.44 -23.01
C GLU A 78 -1.52 -24.49 -24.30
N PRO A 79 -1.05 -25.15 -25.38
CA PRO A 79 -1.85 -25.27 -26.57
C PRO A 79 -3.05 -26.16 -26.27
N LEU A 80 -4.26 -25.69 -26.58
CA LEU A 80 -5.46 -26.50 -26.58
C LEU A 80 -5.21 -27.77 -27.43
N ALA A 81 -5.26 -28.93 -26.79
CA ALA A 81 -5.40 -30.23 -27.44
C ALA A 81 -6.87 -30.66 -27.41
#